data_AF-A0AAD7GPB2-F1
#
_entry.id   AF-A0AAD7GPB2-F1
#
_cell.length_a   1.000
_cell.length_b   1.000
_cell.length_c   1.000
_cell.angle_alpha   90.00
_cell.angle_beta   90.00
_cell.angle_gamma   90.00
#
_symmetry.space_group_name_H-M   'P 1'
#
loop_
_entity.id
_entity.type
_entity.pdbx_description
1 polymer ?
#
loop_
_entity_poly.entity_id
_entity_poly.type
_entity_poly.pdbx_seq_one_letter_code
_entity_poly.pdbx_strand_id
1 'polypeptide(L)'
;MVITNIWVMMHDENVYPDPFVFNPERFTGTNPQADPRECVFCICAGQHLAETSLWIQMVLPLATVTISKAVDEDGKTIEPKVEFTTAIVSHVEPFQYQITLRSLRNLALMRQILPDTV
;
A
#
# COMPACT_ATOMS: atom_id res chain seq x y z
N MET A 1 -22.20 23.24 5.74
CA MET A 1 -21.47 21.96 5.69
C MET A 1 -20.00 22.29 5.54
N VAL A 2 -19.15 21.76 6.41
CA VAL A 2 -17.68 21.93 6.35
C VAL A 2 -17.09 20.55 6.12
N ILE A 3 -16.24 20.42 5.09
CA ILE A 3 -15.58 19.16 4.75
C ILE A 3 -14.07 19.38 4.92
N THR A 4 -13.44 18.55 5.75
CA THR A 4 -12.00 18.58 5.97
C THR A 4 -11.28 18.00 4.76
N ASN A 5 -10.38 18.78 4.15
CA ASN A 5 -9.58 18.32 3.02
C ASN A 5 -8.29 17.67 3.50
N ILE A 6 -8.36 16.38 3.84
CA ILE A 6 -7.22 15.59 4.31
C ILE A 6 -6.11 15.55 3.25
N TRP A 7 -6.45 15.53 1.96
CA TRP A 7 -5.45 15.50 0.89
C TRP A 7 -4.54 16.73 0.94
N VAL A 8 -5.11 17.94 1.10
CA VAL A 8 -4.32 19.18 1.24
C VAL A 8 -3.49 19.16 2.52
N MET A 9 -4.03 18.67 3.63
CA MET A 9 -3.29 18.57 4.90
C MET A 9 -2.09 17.62 4.79
N MET A 10 -2.22 16.52 4.04
CA MET A 10 -1.12 15.57 3.79
C MET A 10 -0.11 16.06 2.73
N HIS A 11 -0.40 17.17 2.04
CA HIS A 11 0.49 17.79 1.06
C HIS A 11 0.92 19.21 1.44
N ASP A 12 0.80 19.58 2.73
CA ASP A 12 1.33 20.86 3.21
C ASP A 12 2.86 20.81 3.26
N GLU A 13 3.52 21.58 2.39
CA GLU A 13 4.99 21.66 2.29
C GLU A 13 5.67 22.13 3.58
N ASN A 14 4.95 22.84 4.46
CA ASN A 14 5.49 23.26 5.76
C ASN A 14 5.62 22.09 6.74
N VAL A 15 4.81 21.04 6.56
CA VAL A 15 4.79 19.85 7.41
C VAL A 15 5.58 18.71 6.74
N TYR A 16 5.38 18.54 5.43
CA TYR A 16 5.98 17.49 4.62
C TYR A 16 6.74 18.10 3.44
N PRO A 17 8.05 18.38 3.57
CA PRO A 17 8.89 18.77 2.44
C PRO A 17 8.81 17.74 1.31
N ASP A 18 8.70 18.21 0.06
CA ASP A 18 8.50 17.40 -1.14
C ASP A 18 7.35 16.38 -0.98
N PRO A 19 6.10 16.83 -0.77
CA PRO A 19 5.00 15.95 -0.35
C PRO A 19 4.58 14.94 -1.42
N PHE A 20 4.86 15.23 -2.69
CA PHE A 20 4.59 14.33 -3.81
C PHE A 20 5.61 13.19 -3.97
N VAL A 21 6.73 13.25 -3.24
CA VAL A 21 7.77 12.21 -3.27
C VAL A 21 7.48 11.15 -2.24
N PHE A 22 7.23 9.92 -2.70
CA PHE A 22 7.11 8.75 -1.85
C PHE A 22 8.45 8.44 -1.18
N ASN A 23 8.60 8.87 0.07
CA ASN A 23 9.79 8.65 0.88
C ASN A 23 9.37 8.11 2.27
N PRO A 24 9.44 6.79 2.51
CA PRO A 24 9.13 6.20 3.81
C PRO A 24 10.06 6.64 4.95
N GLU A 25 11.30 7.01 4.63
CA GLU A 25 12.32 7.38 5.63
C GLU A 25 11.99 8.70 6.34
N ARG A 26 11.07 9.51 5.80
CA ARG A 26 10.62 10.76 6.44
C ARG A 26 9.96 10.55 7.81
N PHE A 27 9.52 9.33 8.11
CA PHE A 27 8.90 8.95 9.37
C PHE A 27 9.84 8.16 10.29
N THR A 28 11.12 8.04 9.95
CA THR A 28 12.13 7.32 10.74
C THR A 28 13.33 8.22 11.04
N GLY A 29 14.19 7.80 11.98
CA GLY A 29 15.42 8.53 12.31
C GLY A 29 15.29 9.54 13.46
N THR A 30 16.22 10.51 13.50
CA THR A 30 16.41 11.43 14.63
C THR A 30 15.48 12.64 14.64
N ASN A 31 14.90 13.00 13.50
CA ASN A 31 13.94 14.11 13.38
C ASN A 31 12.82 13.73 12.40
N PRO A 32 11.91 12.82 12.80
CA PRO A 32 10.82 12.39 11.94
C PRO A 32 9.83 13.53 11.71
N GLN A 33 9.22 13.56 10.52
CA GLN A 33 8.09 14.43 10.22
C GLN A 33 6.84 14.00 11.00
N ALA A 34 5.83 14.87 11.08
CA ALA A 34 4.62 14.62 11.83
C ALA A 34 3.95 13.29 11.41
N ASP A 35 3.43 12.52 12.37
CA ASP A 35 2.77 11.25 12.05
C ASP A 35 1.40 11.52 11.39
N PRO A 36 1.18 11.07 10.14
CA PRO A 36 -0.09 11.29 9.45
C PRO A 36 -1.28 10.60 10.15
N ARG A 37 -1.05 9.60 11.01
CA ARG A 37 -2.12 8.88 11.73
C ARG A 37 -2.98 9.81 12.57
N GLU A 38 -2.38 10.83 13.18
CA GLU A 38 -3.09 11.78 14.05
C GLU A 38 -4.14 12.59 13.27
N CYS A 39 -3.85 12.90 12.01
CA CYS A 39 -4.76 13.63 11.12
C CYS A 39 -5.72 12.71 10.37
N VAL A 40 -5.25 11.55 9.89
CA VAL A 40 -6.02 10.66 9.02
C VAL A 40 -7.07 9.84 9.78
N PHE A 41 -6.71 9.27 10.94
CA PHE A 41 -7.63 8.43 11.71
C PHE A 41 -8.51 9.25 12.67
N CYS A 42 -8.08 10.44 13.11
CA CYS A 42 -8.82 11.22 14.11
C CYS A 42 -9.30 10.32 15.28
N ILE A 43 -10.60 10.32 15.62
CA ILE A 43 -11.22 9.46 16.64
C ILE A 43 -11.82 8.20 15.99
N CYS A 44 -11.09 7.54 15.09
CA CYS A 44 -11.55 6.31 14.44
C CYS A 44 -11.34 5.10 15.36
N ALA A 45 -12.44 4.55 15.88
CA ALA A 45 -12.42 3.33 16.70
C ALA A 45 -11.79 2.11 15.98
N GLY A 46 -11.76 2.12 14.65
CA GLY A 46 -11.17 1.08 13.82
C GLY A 46 -9.67 1.21 13.57
N GLN A 47 -8.99 2.25 14.10
CA GLN A 47 -7.58 2.52 13.79
C GLN A 47 -6.67 1.31 14.07
N HIS A 48 -6.75 0.72 15.27
CA HIS A 48 -5.89 -0.41 15.64
C HIS A 48 -6.13 -1.65 14.77
N LEU A 49 -7.39 -1.89 14.39
CA LEU A 49 -7.74 -2.99 13.50
C LEU A 49 -7.19 -2.75 12.09
N ALA A 50 -7.32 -1.53 11.57
CA ALA A 50 -6.82 -1.14 10.27
C ALA A 50 -5.29 -1.26 10.20
N GLU A 51 -4.58 -0.73 11.20
CA GLU A 51 -3.12 -0.80 11.30
C GLU A 51 -2.62 -2.25 11.34
N THR A 52 -3.20 -3.08 12.20
CA THR A 52 -2.80 -4.49 12.33
C THR A 52 -3.09 -5.27 11.04
N SER A 53 -4.26 -5.03 10.44
CA SER A 53 -4.67 -5.72 9.22
C SER A 53 -3.77 -5.34 8.04
N LEU A 54 -3.47 -4.04 7.87
CA LEU A 54 -2.56 -3.56 6.83
C LEU A 54 -1.14 -4.10 7.03
N TRP A 55 -0.65 -4.13 8.26
CA TRP A 55 0.65 -4.71 8.57
C TRP A 55 0.75 -6.17 8.13
N ILE A 56 -0.24 -7.00 8.47
CA ILE A 56 -0.28 -8.41 8.08
C ILE A 56 -0.37 -8.55 6.55
N GLN A 57 -1.24 -7.75 5.92
CA GLN A 57 -1.42 -7.76 4.47
C GLN A 57 -0.18 -7.32 3.69
N MET A 58 0.72 -6.52 4.28
CA MET A 58 2.00 -6.17 3.67
C MET A 58 3.08 -7.23 3.91
N VAL A 59 3.25 -7.67 5.17
CA VAL A 59 4.35 -8.57 5.55
C VAL A 59 4.17 -9.97 4.97
N LEU A 60 2.95 -10.50 4.93
CA LEU A 60 2.71 -11.87 4.47
C LEU A 60 3.06 -12.05 2.98
N PRO A 61 2.58 -11.21 2.04
CA PRO A 61 3.01 -11.27 0.64
C PRO A 61 4.51 -11.02 0.50
N LEU A 62 5.09 -10.04 1.22
CA LEU A 62 6.53 -9.78 1.16
C LEU A 62 7.38 -10.98 1.57
N ALA A 63 6.91 -11.80 2.52
CA ALA A 63 7.59 -13.02 2.95
C ALA A 63 7.41 -14.20 1.98
N THR A 64 6.27 -14.27 1.29
CA THR A 64 5.86 -15.47 0.54
C THR A 64 6.10 -15.37 -0.97
N VAL A 65 5.86 -14.18 -1.54
CA VAL A 65 5.81 -13.94 -2.98
C VAL A 65 6.71 -12.77 -3.41
N THR A 66 7.08 -12.79 -4.67
CA THR A 66 7.72 -11.67 -5.39
C THR A 66 6.66 -11.06 -6.28
N ILE A 67 6.37 -9.78 -6.06
CA ILE A 67 5.46 -8.99 -6.88
C ILE A 67 6.31 -8.23 -7.89
N SER A 68 6.03 -8.41 -9.18
CA SER A 68 6.72 -7.76 -10.29
C SER A 68 5.71 -7.09 -11.22
N LYS A 69 6.20 -6.17 -12.05
CA LYS A 69 5.42 -5.58 -13.14
C LYS A 69 4.97 -6.68 -14.11
N ALA A 70 3.79 -6.51 -14.69
CA ALA A 70 3.31 -7.40 -15.74
C ALA A 70 4.18 -7.27 -17.00
N VAL A 71 4.16 -8.32 -17.82
CA VAL A 71 4.89 -8.40 -19.08
C VAL A 71 3.89 -8.68 -20.19
N ASP A 72 4.00 -7.94 -21.30
CA ASP A 72 3.16 -8.10 -22.49
C ASP A 72 3.56 -9.34 -23.32
N GLU A 73 2.77 -9.69 -24.34
CA GLU A 73 3.03 -10.82 -25.24
C GLU A 73 4.42 -10.74 -25.92
N ASP A 74 4.91 -9.52 -26.15
CA ASP A 74 6.23 -9.23 -26.73
C ASP A 74 7.39 -9.22 -25.70
N GLY A 75 7.14 -9.58 -24.44
CA GLY A 75 8.17 -9.60 -23.40
C GLY A 75 8.52 -8.22 -22.81
N LYS A 76 7.75 -7.18 -23.14
CA LYS A 76 7.98 -5.81 -22.64
C LYS A 76 7.28 -5.58 -21.31
N THR A 77 7.97 -4.94 -20.37
CA THR A 77 7.39 -4.55 -19.07
C THR A 77 6.29 -3.51 -19.23
N ILE A 78 5.14 -3.77 -18.63
CA ILE A 78 4.00 -2.86 -18.58
C ILE A 78 4.18 -1.96 -17.37
N GLU A 79 4.36 -0.67 -17.60
CA GLU A 79 4.42 0.33 -16.53
C GLU A 79 3.01 0.57 -15.96
N PRO A 80 2.77 0.30 -14.66
CA PRO A 80 1.47 0.53 -14.06
C PRO A 80 1.16 2.03 -13.99
N LYS A 81 -0.03 2.41 -14.44
CA LYS A 81 -0.52 3.78 -14.28
C LYS A 81 -1.05 3.96 -12.87
N VAL A 82 -0.57 5.00 -12.18
CA VAL A 82 -1.02 5.35 -10.83
C VAL A 82 -2.22 6.28 -10.95
N GLU A 83 -3.40 5.69 -11.06
CA GLU A 83 -4.68 6.39 -11.15
C GLU A 83 -5.58 5.99 -9.98
N PHE A 84 -6.43 6.92 -9.54
CA PHE A 84 -7.29 6.72 -8.38
C PHE A 84 -8.73 7.14 -8.68
N THR A 85 -9.69 6.43 -8.08
CA THR A 85 -11.11 6.75 -8.19
C THR A 85 -11.43 8.07 -7.48
N THR A 86 -12.27 8.91 -8.10
CA THR A 86 -12.77 10.15 -7.48
C THR A 86 -14.06 9.90 -6.69
N ALA A 87 -13.93 9.47 -5.44
CA ALA A 87 -15.04 9.28 -4.52
C ALA A 87 -14.64 9.61 -3.07
N ILE A 88 -15.57 9.44 -2.12
CA ILE A 88 -15.29 9.64 -0.68
C ILE A 88 -14.15 8.72 -0.21
N VAL A 89 -14.08 7.51 -0.78
CA VAL A 89 -12.95 6.59 -0.61
C VAL A 89 -12.20 6.51 -1.93
N SER A 90 -10.90 6.79 -1.89
CA SER A 90 -10.02 6.74 -3.05
C SER A 90 -9.41 5.34 -3.17
N HIS A 91 -9.80 4.60 -4.20
CA HIS A 91 -9.20 3.31 -4.56
C HIS A 91 -8.23 3.48 -5.72
N VAL A 92 -7.17 2.66 -5.74
CA VAL A 92 -6.29 2.56 -6.91
C VAL A 92 -7.08 1.89 -8.04
N GLU A 93 -6.98 2.42 -9.25
CA GLU A 93 -7.57 1.79 -10.44
C GLU A 93 -6.92 0.42 -10.72
N PRO A 94 -7.66 -0.58 -11.22
CA PRO A 94 -7.09 -1.89 -11.52
C PRO A 94 -5.92 -1.80 -12.51
N PHE A 95 -4.78 -2.38 -12.14
CA PHE A 95 -3.59 -2.46 -12.99
C PHE A 95 -3.07 -3.90 -13.08
N GLN A 96 -2.32 -4.20 -14.14
CA GLN A 96 -1.72 -5.52 -14.33
C GLN A 96 -0.44 -5.69 -13.52
N TYR A 97 -0.28 -6.84 -12.89
CA TYR A 97 0.90 -7.22 -12.12
C TYR A 97 1.13 -8.72 -12.22
N GLN A 98 2.34 -9.16 -11.85
CA GLN A 98 2.70 -10.57 -11.81
C GLN A 98 3.12 -10.94 -10.39
N ILE A 99 2.61 -12.07 -9.89
CA ILE A 99 2.99 -12.64 -8.60
C ILE A 99 3.68 -13.97 -8.85
N THR A 100 4.88 -14.13 -8.30
CA THR A 100 5.64 -15.38 -8.33
C THR A 100 6.00 -15.81 -6.92
N LEU A 101 6.08 -17.11 -6.66
CA LEU A 101 6.46 -17.61 -5.34
C LEU A 101 7.97 -17.45 -5.11
N ARG A 102 8.36 -16.96 -3.94
CA ARG A 102 9.80 -16.82 -3.59
C ARG A 102 10.49 -18.17 -3.37
N SER A 103 9.77 -19.17 -2.87
CA SER A 103 10.37 -20.47 -2.55
C SER A 103 9.38 -21.63 -2.65
N LEU A 104 9.91 -22.84 -2.88
CA LEU A 104 9.15 -24.08 -2.86
C LEU A 104 8.57 -24.39 -1.48
N ARG A 105 9.21 -23.94 -0.40
CA ARG A 105 8.69 -24.06 0.97
C ARG A 105 7.40 -23.25 1.14
N ASN A 106 7.35 -22.04 0.58
CA ASN A 106 6.14 -21.20 0.60
C ASN A 106 5.01 -21.84 -0.20
N LEU A 107 5.34 -22.51 -1.31
CA LEU A 107 4.38 -23.27 -2.10
C LEU A 107 3.71 -24.38 -1.28
N ALA A 108 4.49 -25.15 -0.52
CA ALA A 108 3.96 -26.20 0.36
C ALA A 108 3.04 -25.64 1.46
N LEU A 109 3.40 -24.49 2.05
CA LEU A 109 2.57 -23.81 3.05
C LEU A 109 1.27 -23.26 2.43
N MET A 110 1.36 -22.63 1.25
CA MET A 110 0.17 -22.10 0.56
C MET A 110 -0.79 -23.23 0.16
N ARG A 111 -0.28 -24.37 -0.30
CA ARG A 111 -1.11 -25.57 -0.60
C ARG A 111 -1.78 -26.18 0.64
N GLN A 112 -1.21 -26.00 1.84
CA GLN A 112 -1.84 -26.47 3.08
C GLN A 112 -2.97 -25.53 3.54
N ILE A 113 -2.86 -24.24 3.25
CA ILE A 113 -3.80 -23.20 3.68
C ILE A 113 -4.95 -23.05 2.67
N LEU A 114 -4.66 -23.17 1.38
CA LEU A 114 -5.63 -23.14 0.30
C LEU A 114 -5.95 -24.60 -0.08
N PRO A 115 -7.04 -25.20 0.41
CA PRO A 115 -7.50 -26.47 -0.14
C PRO A 115 -7.78 -26.27 -1.64
N ASP A 116 -7.26 -27.18 -2.47
CA ASP A 116 -7.28 -27.16 -3.93
C ASP A 116 -8.54 -26.46 -4.49
N THR A 117 -8.40 -25.18 -4.82
CA THR A 117 -9.46 -24.40 -5.48
C THR A 117 -8.91 -23.90 -6.80
N VAL A 118 -9.18 -24.77 -7.79
CA VAL A 118 -9.41 -24.60 -9.24
C VAL A 118 -9.02 -23.25 -9.85
#